data_AF-A0A3D8P8C3-F1
#
_entry.id   AF-A0A3D8P8C3-F1
#
_cell.length_a   1.000
_cell.length_b   1.000
_cell.length_c   1.000
_cell.angle_alpha   90.00
_cell.angle_beta   90.00
_cell.angle_gamma   90.00
#
_symmetry.space_group_name_H-M   'P 1'
#
loop_
_entity.id
_entity.type
_entity.pdbx_description
1 polymer ?
#
loop_
_entity_poly.entity_id
_entity_poly.type
_entity_poly.pdbx_seq_one_letter_code
_entity_poly.pdbx_strand_id
1 'polypeptide(L)'
;PRARAVARLPEPQARRALHRAFDQSFGRVLIGAELDRFLADAPQFAPLARRLHGFFAASDAAFFGLGTGPAQDIPQLARDLAAIERGRR
;
A
#
# COMPACT_ATOMS: atom_id res chain seq x y z
N PRO A 1 -2.14 -11.13 -15.24
CA PRO A 1 -2.40 -10.02 -14.28
C PRO A 1 -1.16 -9.67 -13.43
N ARG A 2 -0.69 -8.42 -13.50
CA ARG A 2 0.55 -7.93 -12.84
C ARG A 2 0.62 -8.25 -11.32
N ALA A 3 -0.53 -8.39 -10.66
CA ALA A 3 -0.63 -8.79 -9.25
C ALA A 3 -0.05 -10.19 -8.92
N ARG A 4 -0.10 -11.16 -9.85
CA ARG A 4 0.48 -12.51 -9.62
C ARG A 4 2.02 -12.49 -9.59
N ALA A 5 2.66 -11.52 -10.24
CA ALA A 5 4.12 -11.40 -10.23
C ALA A 5 4.64 -10.86 -8.89
N VAL A 6 3.88 -10.00 -8.22
CA VAL A 6 4.22 -9.38 -6.93
C VAL A 6 4.37 -10.43 -5.81
N ALA A 7 3.58 -11.52 -5.86
CA ALA A 7 3.60 -12.57 -4.85
C ALA A 7 4.87 -13.44 -4.85
N ARG A 8 5.70 -13.38 -5.90
CA ARG A 8 6.96 -14.14 -6.01
C ARG A 8 8.21 -13.29 -5.82
N LEU A 9 8.05 -11.99 -5.58
CA LEU A 9 9.18 -11.09 -5.38
C LEU A 9 9.69 -11.20 -3.93
N PRO A 10 11.02 -11.07 -3.71
CA PRO A 10 11.57 -10.82 -2.39
C PRO A 10 10.83 -9.65 -1.73
N GLU A 11 10.57 -9.74 -0.43
CA GLU A 11 9.76 -8.78 0.34
C GLU A 11 10.11 -7.29 0.06
N PRO A 12 11.41 -6.90 -0.10
CA PRO A 12 11.77 -5.52 -0.48
C PRO A 12 11.26 -5.10 -1.87
N GLN A 13 11.23 -6.01 -2.85
CA GLN A 13 10.76 -5.75 -4.20
C GLN A 13 9.23 -5.73 -4.29
N ALA A 14 8.55 -6.60 -3.54
CA ALA A 14 7.10 -6.55 -3.40
C ALA A 14 6.64 -5.23 -2.77
N ARG A 15 7.34 -4.76 -1.73
CA ARG A 15 7.09 -3.47 -1.06
C ARG A 15 7.28 -2.27 -2.00
N ARG A 16 8.37 -2.25 -2.78
CA ARG A 16 8.60 -1.20 -3.80
C ARG A 16 7.56 -1.21 -4.92
N ALA A 17 7.16 -2.40 -5.37
CA ALA A 17 6.12 -2.52 -6.39
C ALA A 17 4.76 -2.02 -5.88
N LEU A 18 4.45 -2.25 -4.60
CA LEU A 18 3.23 -1.75 -3.97
C LEU A 18 3.27 -0.22 -3.79
N HIS A 19 4.41 0.35 -3.36
CA HIS A 19 4.62 1.81 -3.35
C HIS A 19 4.38 2.44 -4.72
N ARG A 20 4.98 1.87 -5.77
CA ARG A 20 4.72 2.36 -7.14
C ARG A 20 3.27 2.23 -7.58
N ALA A 21 2.56 1.21 -7.10
CA ALA A 21 1.14 1.07 -7.40
C ALA A 21 0.35 2.20 -6.72
N PHE A 22 0.65 2.49 -5.45
CA PHE A 22 0.10 3.65 -4.76
C PHE A 22 0.41 4.96 -5.47
N ASP A 23 1.67 5.21 -5.85
CA ASP A 23 2.07 6.42 -6.55
C ASP A 23 1.31 6.60 -7.87
N GLN A 24 1.10 5.51 -8.61
CA GLN A 24 0.33 5.51 -9.87
C GLN A 24 -1.16 5.74 -9.64
N SER A 25 -1.73 5.11 -8.62
CA SER A 25 -3.16 5.22 -8.32
C SER A 25 -3.55 6.56 -7.72
N PHE A 26 -2.63 7.20 -7.00
CA PHE A 26 -2.84 8.48 -6.33
C PHE A 26 -2.25 9.66 -7.08
N GLY A 27 -1.47 9.42 -8.15
CA GLY A 27 -0.83 10.45 -8.96
C GLY A 27 0.25 11.25 -8.24
N ARG A 28 0.64 10.81 -7.03
CA ARG A 28 1.65 11.45 -6.18
C ARG A 28 2.31 10.43 -5.27
N VAL A 29 3.53 10.72 -4.84
CA VAL A 29 4.22 9.94 -3.80
C VAL A 29 3.47 10.11 -2.49
N LEU A 30 2.93 9.02 -1.94
CA LEU A 30 2.22 9.05 -0.65
C LEU A 30 3.19 8.61 0.45
N ILE A 31 3.27 9.38 1.53
CA ILE A 31 3.97 8.98 2.77
C ILE A 31 2.95 8.73 3.88
N GLY A 32 3.35 8.00 4.94
CA GLY A 32 2.45 7.65 6.04
C GLY A 32 1.71 8.84 6.65
N ALA A 33 2.37 10.00 6.74
CA ALA A 33 1.79 11.24 7.25
C ALA A 33 0.66 11.83 6.39
N GLU A 34 0.60 11.47 5.10
CA GLU A 34 -0.44 11.95 4.17
C GLU A 34 -1.61 10.98 4.01
N LEU A 35 -1.50 9.79 4.62
CA LEU A 35 -2.49 8.73 4.48
C LEU A 35 -3.86 9.15 5.03
N ASP A 36 -3.91 9.82 6.18
CA ASP A 36 -5.17 10.28 6.78
C ASP A 36 -5.91 11.28 5.88
N ARG A 37 -5.15 12.25 5.34
CA ARG A 37 -5.69 13.22 4.38
C ARG A 37 -6.21 12.53 3.12
N PHE A 38 -5.47 11.54 2.62
CA PHE A 38 -5.90 10.75 1.49
C PHE A 38 -7.20 9.98 1.77
N LEU A 39 -7.32 9.33 2.93
CA LEU A 39 -8.52 8.59 3.30
C LEU A 39 -9.75 9.50 3.44
N ALA A 40 -9.54 10.76 3.83
CA ALA A 40 -10.58 11.79 3.84
C ALA A 40 -11.01 12.19 2.40
N ASP A 41 -10.05 12.35 1.49
CA ASP A 41 -10.31 12.71 0.09
C ASP A 41 -10.86 11.54 -0.75
N ALA A 42 -10.63 10.29 -0.31
CA ALA A 42 -10.98 9.07 -1.02
C ALA A 42 -11.64 8.03 -0.08
N PRO A 43 -12.88 8.28 0.38
CA PRO A 43 -13.59 7.44 1.35
C PRO A 43 -13.83 6.00 0.87
N GLN A 44 -13.77 5.74 -0.44
CA GLN A 44 -13.82 4.39 -1.00
C GLN A 44 -12.68 3.48 -0.50
N PHE A 45 -11.58 4.05 -0.01
CA PHE A 45 -10.46 3.29 0.58
C PHE A 45 -10.58 3.12 2.10
N ALA A 46 -11.61 3.68 2.74
CA ALA A 46 -11.83 3.56 4.20
C ALA A 46 -11.81 2.11 4.72
N PRO A 47 -12.36 1.09 4.01
CA PRO A 47 -12.26 -0.31 4.44
C PRO A 47 -10.81 -0.83 4.55
N LEU A 48 -9.87 -0.22 3.82
CA LEU A 48 -8.45 -0.59 3.84
C LEU A 48 -7.62 0.28 4.78
N ALA A 49 -8.16 1.33 5.38
CA ALA A 49 -7.43 2.32 6.20
C ALA A 49 -6.45 1.67 7.19
N ARG A 50 -6.94 0.76 8.04
CA ARG A 50 -6.11 0.08 9.06
C ARG A 50 -4.94 -0.70 8.45
N ARG A 51 -5.14 -1.34 7.30
CA ARG A 51 -4.10 -2.11 6.61
C ARG A 51 -3.09 -1.18 5.92
N LEU A 52 -3.56 -0.04 5.38
CA LEU A 52 -2.71 0.99 4.81
C LEU A 52 -1.80 1.61 5.89
N HIS A 53 -2.35 1.95 7.06
CA HIS A 53 -1.53 2.45 8.18
C HIS A 53 -0.45 1.44 8.59
N GLY A 54 -0.81 0.16 8.71
CA GLY A 54 0.15 -0.91 9.02
C GLY A 54 1.25 -1.04 7.96
N PHE A 55 0.90 -0.94 6.68
CA PHE A 55 1.86 -0.94 5.58
C PHE A 55 2.81 0.26 5.61
N PHE A 56 2.29 1.48 5.73
CA PHE A 56 3.14 2.67 5.76
C PHE A 56 4.03 2.71 7.00
N ALA A 57 3.52 2.34 8.18
CA ALA A 57 4.33 2.23 9.39
C ALA A 57 5.47 1.20 9.25
N ALA A 58 5.19 0.03 8.66
CA ALA A 58 6.21 -0.98 8.41
C ALA A 58 7.22 -0.56 7.33
N SER A 59 6.78 0.22 6.35
CA SER A 59 7.66 0.79 5.33
C SER A 59 8.57 1.88 5.91
N ASP A 60 8.02 2.78 6.72
CA ASP A 60 8.79 3.84 7.37
C ASP A 60 9.81 3.24 8.34
N ALA A 61 9.41 2.25 9.15
CA ALA A 61 10.33 1.57 10.07
C ALA A 61 11.49 0.89 9.33
N ALA A 62 11.24 0.30 8.16
CA ALA A 62 12.28 -0.29 7.34
C ALA A 62 13.17 0.76 6.63
N PHE A 63 12.61 1.91 6.27
CA PHE A 63 13.35 2.99 5.61
C PHE A 63 14.27 3.73 6.59
N PHE A 64 13.77 4.01 7.80
CA PHE A 64 14.54 4.67 8.87
C PHE A 64 15.39 3.71 9.70
N GLY A 65 15.39 2.41 9.39
CA GLY A 65 16.15 1.40 10.14
C GLY A 65 15.66 1.17 11.58
N LEU A 66 14.42 1.56 11.89
CA LEU A 66 13.79 1.41 13.21
C LEU A 66 13.31 -0.03 13.49
N GLY A 67 13.47 -0.94 12.53
CA GLY A 67 13.19 -2.37 12.67
C GLY A 67 12.10 -2.87 11.71
N THR A 68 11.64 -4.09 11.94
CA THR A 68 10.57 -4.71 11.16
C THR A 68 9.22 -4.36 11.78
N GLY A 69 8.42 -3.55 11.08
CA GLY A 69 7.02 -3.32 11.45
C GLY A 69 6.16 -4.59 11.37
N PRO A 70 4.87 -4.50 11.74
CA PRO A 70 3.97 -5.66 11.78
C PRO A 70 3.88 -6.33 10.41
N ALA A 71 3.86 -7.68 10.39
CA ALA A 71 3.78 -8.46 9.15
C ALA A 71 2.55 -8.04 8.33
N GLN A 72 2.78 -7.66 7.08
CA GLN A 72 1.72 -7.26 6.15
C GLN A 72 1.56 -8.30 5.05
N ASP A 73 0.31 -8.66 4.75
CA ASP A 73 -0.02 -9.42 3.54
C ASP A 73 -0.04 -8.47 2.33
N ILE A 74 1.17 -8.18 1.82
CA ILE A 74 1.42 -7.30 0.67
C ILE A 74 0.63 -7.79 -0.58
N PRO A 75 0.64 -9.08 -0.95
CA PRO A 75 -0.11 -9.55 -2.11
C PRO A 75 -1.63 -9.40 -1.98
N GLN A 76 -2.20 -9.59 -0.79
CA GLN A 76 -3.63 -9.37 -0.56
C GLN A 76 -3.97 -7.87 -0.60
N LEU A 77 -3.17 -7.03 0.05
CA LEU A 77 -3.37 -5.57 0.03
C LEU A 77 -3.37 -5.01 -1.39
N ALA A 78 -2.41 -5.45 -2.23
CA ALA A 78 -2.34 -5.07 -3.64
C ALA A 78 -3.59 -5.51 -4.44
N ARG A 79 -4.13 -6.70 -4.15
CA ARG A 79 -5.33 -7.21 -4.82
C ARG A 79 -6.58 -6.42 -4.44
N ASP A 80 -6.70 -6.06 -3.16
CA ASP A 80 -7.84 -5.31 -2.64
C ASP A 80 -7.82 -3.87 -3.19
N LEU A 81 -6.66 -3.23 -3.24
CA LEU A 81 -6.47 -1.93 -3.91
C LEU A 81 -6.88 -1.96 -5.38
N ALA A 82 -6.36 -2.94 -6.12
CA ALA A 82 -6.71 -3.10 -7.52
C ALA A 82 -8.19 -3.43 -7.72
N ALA A 83 -8.89 -4.01 -6.74
CA ALA A 83 -10.32 -4.27 -6.81
C ALA A 83 -11.13 -2.98 -6.63
N ILE A 84 -10.75 -2.12 -5.67
CA ILE A 84 -11.38 -0.79 -5.47
C ILE A 84 -11.15 0.11 -6.68
N GLU A 85 -9.95 0.12 -7.24
CA GLU A 85 -9.60 0.90 -8.45
C GLU A 85 -10.33 0.44 -9.71
N ARG A 86 -10.43 -0.89 -9.92
CA ARG A 86 -11.21 -1.47 -11.02
C ARG A 86 -12.71 -1.32 -10.82
N GLY A 87 -13.15 -1.08 -9.59
CA GLY A 87 -14.52 -0.83 -9.18
C GLY A 87 -14.89 0.65 -9.11
N ARG A 88 -14.31 1.51 -9.95
CA ARG A 88 -14.86 2.82 -10.31
C ARG A 88 -16.33 2.64 -10.76
N ARG A 89 -17.26 2.75 -9.82
CA ARG A 89 -18.67 3.11 -10.01
C ARG A 89 -18.96 4.29 -9.11
#